data_AF-A0AAE3C800-F1
#
_entry.id   AF-A0AAE3C800-F1
#
_cell.length_a   1.000
_cell.length_b   1.000
_cell.length_c   1.000
_cell.angle_alpha   90.00
_cell.angle_beta   90.00
_cell.angle_gamma   90.00
#
_symmetry.space_group_name_H-M   'P 1'
#
loop_
_entity.id
_entity.type
_entity.pdbx_description
1 polymer ?
#
loop_
_entity_poly.entity_id
_entity_poly.type
_entity_poly.pdbx_seq_one_letter_code
_entity_poly.pdbx_strand_id
1 'polypeptide(L)' 'MGRRVKVLTRRVDLSEIDAEIDKCRAEGDARYLDKLTAIRMLALGYERKPVLDAVRISERTLLRWIEQWNLG' A
#
# COMPACT_ATOMS: atom_id res chain seq x y z
N MET A 1 -23.34 -7.42 -9.94
CA MET A 1 -22.77 -7.06 -8.62
C MET A 1 -21.42 -6.39 -8.84
N GLY A 2 -21.37 -5.06 -8.83
CA GLY A 2 -20.10 -4.33 -8.97
C GLY A 2 -19.24 -4.58 -7.74
N ARG A 3 -18.13 -5.31 -7.89
CA ARG A 3 -17.10 -5.40 -6.83
C ARG A 3 -16.70 -3.97 -6.52
N ARG A 4 -17.09 -3.46 -5.33
CA ARG A 4 -16.56 -2.20 -4.80
C ARG A 4 -15.04 -2.31 -4.87
N VAL A 5 -14.44 -1.54 -5.76
CA VAL A 5 -13.00 -1.38 -5.81
C VAL A 5 -12.63 -0.80 -4.45
N LYS A 6 -12.12 -1.62 -3.50
CA LYS A 6 -11.53 -1.09 -2.27
C LYS A 6 -10.46 -0.09 -2.71
N VAL A 7 -10.72 1.18 -2.45
CA VAL A 7 -9.84 2.33 -2.66
C VAL A 7 -9.38 2.83 -1.30
N LEU A 8 -8.28 3.58 -1.28
CA LEU A 8 -7.84 4.28 -0.08
C LEU A 8 -8.85 5.40 0.22
N THR A 9 -9.49 5.32 1.38
CA THR A 9 -10.48 6.33 1.84
C THR A 9 -9.89 7.20 2.94
N ARG A 10 -8.93 6.67 3.71
CA ARG A 10 -8.13 7.45 4.65
C ARG A 10 -7.09 8.26 3.87
N ARG A 11 -6.90 9.52 4.28
CA ARG A 11 -5.84 10.39 3.74
C ARG A 11 -4.47 9.71 3.88
N VAL A 12 -3.68 9.78 2.82
CA VAL A 12 -2.29 9.34 2.82
C VAL A 12 -1.40 10.57 2.81
N ASP A 13 -0.56 10.72 3.83
CA ASP A 13 0.53 11.69 3.79
C ASP A 13 1.74 11.02 3.14
N LEU A 14 2.08 11.46 1.93
CA LEU A 14 3.18 10.89 1.17
C LEU A 14 4.54 11.16 1.83
N SER A 15 4.68 12.25 2.57
CA SER A 15 5.93 12.61 3.24
C SER A 15 6.19 11.67 4.42
N GLU A 16 5.14 11.37 5.19
CA GLU A 16 5.21 10.40 6.29
C GLU A 16 5.48 8.99 5.79
N ILE A 17 4.79 8.57 4.72
CA ILE A 17 5.00 7.27 4.06
C ILE A 17 6.44 7.13 3.55
N ASP A 18 6.98 8.16 2.88
CA ASP A 18 8.34 8.11 2.34
C ASP A 18 9.38 8.02 3.47
N ALA A 19 9.20 8.77 4.56
CA ALA A 19 10.06 8.69 5.74
C ALA A 19 10.01 7.29 6.40
N GLU A 20 8.81 6.71 6.52
CA GLU A 20 8.63 5.39 7.10
C GLU A 20 9.20 4.29 6.18
N ILE A 21 9.11 4.44 4.85
CA ILE A 21 9.75 3.55 3.88
C ILE A 21 11.26 3.53 4.06
N ASP A 22 11.89 4.70 4.21
CA ASP A 22 13.34 4.80 4.39
C ASP A 22 13.78 4.19 5.73
N LYS A 23 12.98 4.39 6.78
CA LYS A 23 13.19 3.71 8.07
C LYS A 23 13.07 2.19 7.94
N CYS A 24 12.02 1.69 7.29
CA CYS A 24 11.80 0.25 7.09
C CYS A 24 12.94 -0.39 6.28
N ARG A 25 13.48 0.33 5.28
CA ARG A 25 14.64 -0.11 4.51
C ARG A 25 15.88 -0.25 5.39
N ALA A 26 16.10 0.67 6.32
CA ALA A 26 17.21 0.61 7.26
C ALA A 26 17.03 -0.52 8.30
N GLU A 27 15.81 -0.77 8.75
CA GLU A 27 15.48 -1.82 9.73
C GLU A 27 15.38 -3.23 9.12
N GLY A 28 15.19 -3.33 7.80
CA GLY A 28 15.12 -4.60 7.07
C GLY A 28 13.75 -5.29 7.13
N ASP A 29 12.68 -4.60 7.53
CA ASP A 29 11.32 -5.16 7.49
C ASP A 29 10.75 -5.09 6.06
N ALA A 30 11.09 -6.10 5.25
CA ALA A 30 10.64 -6.21 3.87
C ALA A 30 9.11 -6.23 3.74
N ARG A 31 8.40 -6.84 4.70
CA ARG A 31 6.94 -7.00 4.60
C ARG A 31 6.24 -5.68 4.86
N TYR A 32 6.69 -4.92 5.86
CA TYR A 32 6.13 -3.62 6.14
C TYR A 32 6.51 -2.60 5.07
N LEU A 33 7.73 -2.68 4.53
CA LEU A 33 8.17 -1.93 3.36
C LEU A 33 7.27 -2.16 2.13
N ASP A 34 6.96 -3.41 1.79
CA ASP A 34 6.06 -3.75 0.69
C ASP A 34 4.66 -3.15 0.90
N LYS A 35 4.17 -3.19 2.14
CA LYS A 35 2.88 -2.59 2.51
C LYS A 35 2.89 -1.09 2.26
N LEU A 36 3.87 -0.36 2.78
CA LEU A 36 3.97 1.09 2.61
C LEU A 36 4.14 1.48 1.14
N THR A 37 4.96 0.73 0.40
CA THR A 37 5.17 0.93 -1.05
C THR A 37 3.87 0.78 -1.83
N ALA A 38 3.06 -0.25 -1.50
CA ALA A 38 1.77 -0.46 -2.15
C ALA A 38 0.78 0.68 -1.85
N ILE A 39 0.71 1.16 -0.60
CA ILE A 39 -0.15 2.29 -0.21
C ILE A 39 0.29 3.57 -0.92
N ARG A 40 1.60 3.84 -0.98
CA ARG A 40 2.19 4.98 -1.70
C ARG A 40 1.77 4.99 -3.17
N MET A 41 1.94 3.87 -3.88
CA MET A 41 1.59 3.79 -5.29
C MET A 41 0.09 3.98 -5.51
N LEU A 42 -0.76 3.39 -4.67
CA LEU A 42 -2.21 3.62 -4.75
C LEU A 42 -2.57 5.10 -4.50
N ALA A 43 -1.91 5.76 -3.55
CA ALA A 43 -2.12 7.19 -3.27
C ALA A 43 -1.67 8.09 -4.43
N LEU A 44 -0.64 7.67 -5.17
CA LEU A 44 -0.20 8.33 -6.41
C LEU A 44 -1.10 8.04 -7.62
N GLY A 45 -2.17 7.26 -7.46
CA GLY A 45 -3.14 6.97 -8.51
C GLY A 45 -2.80 5.79 -9.41
N TYR A 46 -1.81 4.96 -9.06
CA TYR A 46 -1.50 3.75 -9.82
C TYR A 46 -2.64 2.73 -9.74
N GLU A 47 -2.89 2.07 -10.86
CA GLU A 47 -3.80 0.92 -10.88
C GLU A 47 -3.24 -0.27 -10.11
N ARG A 48 -4.11 -1.18 -9.70
CA ARG A 48 -3.74 -2.33 -8.85
C ARG A 48 -2.69 -3.25 -9.48
N LYS A 49 -2.78 -3.50 -10.79
CA LYS A 49 -1.90 -4.45 -11.47
C LYS A 49 -0.42 -4.01 -11.37
N PRO A 50 -0.05 -2.77 -11.74
CA PRO A 50 1.29 -2.23 -11.48
C PRO A 50 1.74 -2.34 -10.02
N VAL A 51 0.84 -2.12 -9.06
CA VAL A 51 1.15 -2.24 -7.63
C VAL A 51 1.50 -3.68 -7.26
N LEU A 52 0.68 -4.64 -7.70
CA LEU A 52 0.92 -6.07 -7.43
C LEU A 52 2.21 -6.57 -8.05
N ASP A 53 2.54 -6.10 -9.26
CA ASP A 53 3.78 -6.46 -9.96
C ASP A 53 5.01 -5.88 -9.24
N ALA A 54 4.90 -4.66 -8.70
CA ALA A 54 5.99 -3.98 -7.99
C ALA A 54 6.33 -4.66 -6.66
N VAL A 55 5.32 -4.96 -5.83
CA VAL A 55 5.51 -5.56 -4.50
C VAL A 55 5.38 -7.09 -4.47
N ARG A 56 5.12 -7.73 -5.63
CA ARG A 56 5.04 -9.19 -5.81
C ARG A 56 4.12 -9.91 -4.81
N ILE A 57 2.96 -9.33 -4.52
CA ILE A 57 1.95 -9.91 -3.62
C ILE A 57 0.69 -10.36 -4.36
N SER A 58 -0.14 -11.15 -3.69
CA SER A 58 -1.49 -11.45 -4.17
C SER A 58 -2.45 -10.26 -4.04
N GLU A 59 -3.46 -10.20 -4.92
CA GLU A 59 -4.53 -9.19 -4.82
C GLU A 59 -5.25 -9.25 -3.46
N ARG A 60 -5.43 -10.45 -2.89
CA ARG A 60 -6.05 -10.64 -1.57
C ARG A 60 -5.23 -9.95 -0.46
N THR A 61 -3.90 -10.02 -0.54
CA THR A 61 -3.00 -9.35 0.39
C THR A 61 -3.12 -7.84 0.28
N LEU A 62 -3.11 -7.31 -0.95
CA LEU A 62 -3.25 -5.88 -1.21
C LEU A 62 -4.58 -5.34 -0.66
N LEU A 63 -5.69 -6.02 -0.92
CA LEU A 63 -7.02 -5.63 -0.43
C LEU A 63 -7.10 -5.62 1.10
N ARG A 64 -6.41 -6.55 1.77
CA ARG A 64 -6.32 -6.59 3.23
C ARG A 64 -5.53 -5.39 3.75
N TRP A 65 -4.44 -5.02 3.10
CA TRP A 65 -3.64 -3.86 3.51
C TRP A 65 -4.40 -2.54 3.35
N ILE A 66 -5.14 -2.36 2.24
CA ILE A 66 -6.02 -1.20 2.03
C ILE A 66 -7.07 -1.12 3.15
N GLU A 67 -7.67 -2.26 3.52
CA GLU A 67 -8.65 -2.32 4.60
C GLU A 67 -8.04 -1.98 5.96
N GLN A 68 -6.87 -2.54 6.29
CA GLN A 68 -6.15 -2.19 7.51
C GLN A 68 -5.79 -0.71 7.56
N TRP A 69 -5.37 -0.13 6.43
CA TRP A 69 -5.04 1.28 6.34
C TRP A 69 -6.26 2.17 6.56
N ASN A 70 -7.41 1.80 5.99
CA ASN A 70 -8.64 2.57 6.13
C ASN A 70 -9.27 2.47 7.54
N LEU A 71 -8.94 1.44 8.33
CA LEU A 71 -9.49 1.20 9.67
C LEU A 71 -8.60 1.71 10.81
N GLY A 72 -7.29 1.80 10.59
CA GLY A 72 -6.36 2.45 11.54
C GLY A 72 -6.40 3.95 11.40
#